data_AF-A0AAJ5MH94-F1
#
_entry.id   AF-A0AAJ5MH94-F1
#
_cell.length_a   1.000
_cell.length_b   1.000
_cell.length_c   1.000
_cell.angle_alpha   90.00
_cell.angle_beta   90.00
_cell.angle_gamma   90.00
#
_symmetry.space_group_name_H-M   'P 1'
#
loop_
_entity.id
_entity.type
_entity.pdbx_description
1 polymer ?
#
loop_
_entity_poly.entity_id
_entity_poly.type
_entity_poly.pdbx_seq_one_letter_code
_entity_poly.pdbx_strand_id
1 'polypeptide(L)'
;MSTSTSLHSNAFNFMGYLQGGVDPRTGQYTVSISLLEAKVNALQGPDLPLALFFSPLNPFDSGYGLGWNLQLSQYDTATQVVSAHSGGSFRCTSSEDSRLLMREQKIDDFRLFDEGGGNYRLVHRSGLVERLVKQPGSDLALPQEVYGDKGHLLKLEYQQFRDKDTARTMASTFTSTPTTVATPRPPTTCSWTTSCA
;
A
#
# COMPACT_ATOMS: atom_id res chain seq x y z
N MET A 1 -19.79 27.24 -15.80
CA MET A 1 -19.52 27.42 -14.36
C MET A 1 -18.15 28.08 -14.24
N SER A 2 -18.06 29.33 -13.80
CA SER A 2 -16.78 30.00 -13.55
C SER A 2 -16.38 29.79 -12.09
N THR A 3 -15.47 28.87 -11.84
CA THR A 3 -14.85 28.68 -10.53
C THR A 3 -13.90 29.84 -10.26
N SER A 4 -14.25 30.73 -9.33
CA SER A 4 -13.37 31.83 -8.90
C SER A 4 -12.34 31.29 -7.91
N THR A 5 -11.12 31.05 -8.37
CA THR A 5 -9.96 30.75 -7.51
C THR A 5 -9.18 32.04 -7.23
N SER A 6 -8.86 32.31 -5.96
CA SER A 6 -8.14 33.52 -5.51
C SER A 6 -6.64 33.53 -5.81
N LEU A 7 -6.12 32.47 -6.44
CA LEU A 7 -4.72 32.29 -6.76
C LEU A 7 -4.58 31.87 -8.23
N HIS A 8 -3.92 32.71 -9.02
CA HIS A 8 -3.53 32.40 -10.40
C HIS A 8 -2.15 31.72 -10.36
N SER A 9 -2.10 30.41 -10.59
CA SER A 9 -0.86 29.64 -10.62
C SER A 9 -0.88 28.60 -11.73
N ASN A 10 0.27 28.40 -12.39
CA ASN A 10 0.46 27.31 -13.35
C ASN A 10 0.35 25.93 -12.70
N ALA A 11 0.39 25.84 -11.36
CA ALA A 11 0.10 24.60 -10.64
C ALA A 11 -1.33 24.08 -10.94
N PHE A 12 -2.28 24.96 -11.23
CA PHE A 12 -3.65 24.57 -11.60
C PHE A 12 -3.78 24.08 -13.05
N ASN A 13 -2.77 24.26 -13.89
CA ASN A 13 -2.73 23.67 -15.23
C ASN A 13 -2.35 22.17 -15.21
N PHE A 14 -1.92 21.64 -14.06
CA PHE A 14 -1.63 20.21 -13.89
C PHE A 14 -2.83 19.48 -13.25
N MET A 15 -3.75 19.02 -14.09
CA MET A 15 -4.84 18.10 -13.69
C MET A 15 -4.38 16.66 -13.41
N GLY A 16 -3.07 16.39 -13.37
CA GLY A 16 -2.52 15.03 -13.19
C GLY A 16 -2.78 14.40 -11.82
N TYR A 17 -3.22 15.18 -10.84
CA TYR A 17 -3.55 14.73 -9.48
C TYR A 17 -4.87 13.95 -9.40
N LEU A 18 -5.81 14.22 -10.29
CA LEU A 18 -7.13 13.61 -10.29
C LEU A 18 -7.37 12.88 -11.62
N GLN A 19 -7.31 11.55 -11.55
CA GLN A 19 -7.49 10.67 -12.70
C GLN A 19 -8.84 9.98 -12.56
N GLY A 20 -9.86 10.55 -13.20
CA GLY A 20 -11.19 9.97 -13.29
C GLY A 20 -11.45 9.38 -14.67
N GLY A 21 -12.21 8.29 -14.73
CA GLY A 21 -12.56 7.66 -16.00
C GLY A 21 -13.76 6.73 -15.86
N VAL A 22 -14.48 6.57 -16.97
CA VAL A 22 -15.47 5.51 -17.12
C VAL A 22 -14.78 4.38 -17.87
N ASP A 23 -14.73 3.18 -17.30
CA ASP A 23 -14.31 2.01 -18.06
C ASP A 23 -15.40 1.67 -19.09
N PRO A 24 -15.14 1.80 -20.40
CA PRO A 24 -16.15 1.57 -21.42
C PRO A 24 -16.64 0.11 -21.48
N ARG A 25 -15.89 -0.84 -20.89
CA ARG A 25 -16.28 -2.26 -20.87
C ARG A 25 -17.31 -2.57 -19.78
N THR A 26 -17.24 -1.86 -18.67
CA THR A 26 -18.09 -2.11 -17.49
C THR A 26 -19.09 -0.99 -17.23
N GLY A 27 -18.92 0.18 -17.87
CA GLY A 27 -19.73 1.38 -17.64
C GLY A 27 -19.50 2.02 -16.28
N GLN A 28 -18.46 1.59 -15.54
CA GLN A 28 -18.22 2.02 -14.17
C GLN A 28 -17.35 3.26 -14.13
N TYR A 29 -17.75 4.22 -13.30
CA TYR A 29 -16.95 5.39 -12.99
C TYR A 29 -15.94 5.06 -11.89
N THR A 30 -14.67 5.30 -12.15
CA THR A 30 -13.59 5.19 -11.17
C THR A 30 -12.87 6.52 -11.09
N VAL A 31 -12.39 6.87 -9.89
CA VAL A 31 -11.55 8.05 -9.69
C VAL A 31 -10.39 7.72 -8.77
N SER A 32 -9.19 8.13 -9.18
CA SER A 32 -7.99 8.07 -8.37
C SER A 32 -7.52 9.48 -8.07
N ILE A 33 -7.26 9.74 -6.80
CA ILE A 33 -6.77 11.01 -6.27
C ILE A 33 -5.38 10.73 -5.68
N SER A 34 -4.33 11.15 -6.37
CA SER A 34 -2.94 10.91 -5.94
C SER A 34 -2.58 11.85 -4.81
N LEU A 35 -2.63 11.42 -3.55
CA LEU A 35 -2.24 12.26 -2.39
C LEU A 35 -0.77 12.69 -2.51
N LEU A 36 -0.41 13.79 -1.84
CA LEU A 36 0.96 14.29 -1.87
C LEU A 36 1.91 13.16 -1.42
N GLU A 37 2.82 12.77 -2.31
CA GLU A 37 3.86 11.81 -2.00
C GLU A 37 4.64 12.38 -0.82
N ALA A 38 4.62 11.66 0.30
CA ALA A 38 5.31 12.08 1.50
C ALA A 38 6.82 11.91 1.23
N LYS A 39 7.45 12.90 0.59
CA LYS A 39 8.89 12.93 0.37
C LYS A 39 9.61 13.29 1.67
N VAL A 40 9.47 12.41 2.64
CA VAL A 40 10.01 12.59 3.97
C VAL A 40 11.51 12.30 3.99
N ASN A 41 12.20 12.67 5.07
CA ASN A 41 13.65 12.52 5.19
C ASN A 41 14.44 13.21 4.04
N ALA A 42 14.16 14.49 3.78
CA ALA A 42 14.87 15.30 2.77
C ALA A 42 14.89 14.67 1.36
N LEU A 43 13.73 14.19 0.88
CA LEU A 43 13.56 13.49 -0.41
C LEU A 43 14.29 12.13 -0.51
N GLN A 44 14.76 11.58 0.62
CA GLN A 44 15.41 10.25 0.67
C GLN A 44 14.49 9.18 1.29
N GLY A 45 13.28 9.54 1.71
CA GLY A 45 12.31 8.60 2.24
C GLY A 45 11.89 7.52 1.24
N PRO A 46 11.28 6.44 1.72
CA PRO A 46 10.68 5.43 0.85
C PRO A 46 9.65 6.07 -0.10
N ASP A 47 9.74 5.70 -1.37
CA ASP A 47 8.77 6.10 -2.39
C ASP A 47 7.55 5.17 -2.27
N LEU A 48 6.55 5.62 -1.50
CA LEU A 48 5.25 4.97 -1.37
C LEU A 48 4.19 5.91 -1.97
N PRO A 49 3.68 5.63 -3.17
CA PRO A 49 2.65 6.46 -3.78
C PRO A 49 1.34 6.27 -3.01
N LEU A 50 0.91 7.32 -2.30
CA LEU A 50 -0.36 7.33 -1.61
C LEU A 50 -1.43 7.83 -2.58
N ALA A 51 -2.39 6.98 -2.94
CA ALA A 51 -3.51 7.36 -3.78
C ALA A 51 -4.83 6.91 -3.16
N LEU A 52 -5.80 7.80 -3.15
CA LEU A 52 -7.16 7.51 -2.73
C LEU A 52 -7.96 7.11 -3.97
N PHE A 53 -8.43 5.86 -4.00
CA PHE A 53 -9.14 5.27 -5.13
C PHE A 53 -10.60 5.03 -4.79
N PHE A 54 -11.49 5.41 -5.71
CA PHE A 54 -12.91 5.16 -5.64
C PHE A 54 -13.32 4.09 -6.65
N SER A 55 -14.04 3.09 -6.16
CA SER A 55 -14.72 2.10 -6.99
C SER A 55 -16.15 1.87 -6.49
N PRO A 56 -17.17 1.94 -7.37
CA PRO A 56 -18.55 1.66 -7.01
C PRO A 56 -18.78 0.18 -6.68
N LEU A 57 -17.86 -0.71 -7.07
CA LEU A 57 -17.92 -2.13 -6.75
C LEU A 57 -17.45 -2.45 -5.33
N ASN A 58 -16.85 -1.48 -4.63
CA ASN A 58 -16.44 -1.68 -3.25
C ASN A 58 -17.62 -1.29 -2.33
N PRO A 59 -18.34 -2.26 -1.74
CA PRO A 59 -19.46 -1.98 -0.85
C PRO A 59 -19.00 -1.58 0.56
N PHE A 60 -17.68 -1.54 0.81
CA PHE A 60 -17.12 -1.32 2.13
C PHE A 60 -16.63 0.13 2.29
N ASP A 61 -16.83 0.67 3.49
CA ASP A 61 -16.22 1.91 3.92
C ASP A 61 -14.93 1.59 4.71
N SER A 62 -13.80 2.10 4.23
CA SER A 62 -12.48 1.95 4.87
C SER A 62 -12.10 3.14 5.76
N GLY A 63 -13.06 4.03 6.07
CA GLY A 63 -12.88 5.24 6.88
C GLY A 63 -12.72 6.51 6.05
N TYR A 64 -12.69 6.37 4.72
CA TYR A 64 -12.62 7.47 3.76
C TYR A 64 -13.96 7.70 3.02
N GLY A 65 -14.98 6.92 3.37
CA GLY A 65 -16.30 6.92 2.73
C GLY A 65 -16.56 5.62 1.97
N LEU A 66 -17.84 5.35 1.71
CA LEU A 66 -18.29 4.20 0.94
C LEU A 66 -17.65 4.19 -0.46
N GLY A 67 -17.03 3.06 -0.83
CA GLY A 67 -16.39 2.89 -2.14
C GLY A 67 -14.99 3.51 -2.24
N TRP A 68 -14.56 4.27 -1.24
CA TRP A 68 -13.22 4.85 -1.16
C TRP A 68 -12.26 3.94 -0.41
N ASN A 69 -11.05 3.80 -0.96
CA ASN A 69 -9.98 3.04 -0.37
C ASN A 69 -8.64 3.75 -0.60
N LEU A 70 -7.76 3.71 0.39
CA LEU A 70 -6.38 4.15 0.23
C LEU A 70 -5.57 2.99 -0.33
N GLN A 71 -4.94 3.18 -1.49
CA GLN A 71 -4.15 2.15 -2.20
C GLN A 71 -2.85 1.82 -1.46
N LEU A 72 -2.98 1.13 -0.34
CA LEU A 72 -1.87 0.54 0.39
C LEU A 72 -1.73 -0.93 0.03
N SER A 73 -0.54 -1.48 0.23
CA SER A 73 -0.37 -2.92 0.22
C SER A 73 -1.18 -3.53 1.37
N GLN A 74 -1.80 -4.67 1.15
CA GLN A 74 -2.59 -5.36 2.15
C GLN A 74 -2.58 -6.86 1.88
N TYR A 75 -2.68 -7.64 2.95
CA TYR A 75 -2.79 -9.09 2.85
C TYR A 75 -3.98 -9.58 3.67
N ASP A 76 -4.93 -10.21 3.00
CA ASP A 76 -6.08 -10.83 3.65
C ASP A 76 -5.74 -12.28 4.00
N THR A 77 -5.64 -12.57 5.29
CA THR A 77 -5.30 -13.89 5.82
C THR A 77 -6.44 -14.90 5.66
N ALA A 78 -7.70 -14.45 5.53
CA ALA A 78 -8.85 -15.34 5.38
C ALA A 78 -8.99 -15.84 3.93
N THR A 79 -8.85 -14.94 2.96
CA THR A 79 -8.93 -15.29 1.53
C THR A 79 -7.58 -15.69 0.91
N GLN A 80 -6.49 -15.41 1.63
CA GLN A 80 -5.10 -15.56 1.19
C GLN A 80 -4.77 -14.71 -0.03
N VAL A 81 -5.41 -13.54 -0.16
CA VAL A 81 -5.18 -12.60 -1.26
C VAL A 81 -4.26 -11.48 -0.80
N VAL A 82 -3.17 -11.26 -1.54
CA VAL A 82 -2.30 -10.10 -1.39
C VAL A 82 -2.64 -9.07 -2.44
N SER A 83 -2.80 -7.82 -2.04
CA SER A 83 -2.94 -6.68 -2.95
C SER A 83 -1.79 -5.73 -2.66
N ALA A 84 -0.93 -5.49 -3.65
CA ALA A 84 0.19 -4.56 -3.54
C ALA A 84 -0.26 -3.14 -3.91
N HIS A 85 0.40 -2.13 -3.33
CA HIS A 85 0.17 -0.72 -3.70
C HIS A 85 0.40 -0.43 -5.20
N SER A 86 1.22 -1.25 -5.88
CA SER A 86 1.45 -1.16 -7.33
C SER A 86 0.24 -1.55 -8.18
N GLY A 87 -0.86 -2.03 -7.56
CA GLY A 87 -2.11 -2.42 -8.22
C GLY A 87 -2.23 -3.91 -8.53
N GLY A 88 -1.19 -4.71 -8.30
CA GLY A 88 -1.24 -6.16 -8.44
C GLY A 88 -1.98 -6.82 -7.29
N SER A 89 -3.01 -7.62 -7.58
CA SER A 89 -3.70 -8.46 -6.59
C SER A 89 -3.62 -9.93 -7.01
N PHE A 90 -3.08 -10.77 -6.13
CA PHE A 90 -2.85 -12.18 -6.41
C PHE A 90 -3.23 -13.05 -5.22
N ARG A 91 -3.75 -14.24 -5.51
CA ARG A 91 -4.02 -15.25 -4.49
C ARG A 91 -2.78 -16.10 -4.21
N CYS A 92 -2.43 -16.23 -2.94
CA CYS A 92 -1.38 -17.15 -2.49
C CYS A 92 -1.88 -18.59 -2.66
N THR A 93 -1.11 -19.42 -3.34
CA THR A 93 -1.48 -20.82 -3.64
C THR A 93 -0.68 -21.82 -2.80
N SER A 94 0.58 -21.48 -2.51
CA SER A 94 1.47 -22.33 -1.71
C SER A 94 2.42 -21.47 -0.88
N SER A 95 3.04 -22.10 0.11
CA SER A 95 4.07 -21.51 0.97
C SER A 95 5.31 -22.39 0.94
N GLU A 96 6.47 -21.83 0.67
CA GLU A 96 7.77 -22.53 0.63
C GLU A 96 8.80 -21.68 1.36
N ASP A 97 9.52 -22.23 2.35
CA ASP A 97 10.55 -21.53 3.13
C ASP A 97 10.12 -20.13 3.62
N SER A 98 8.92 -20.04 4.21
CA SER A 98 8.32 -18.78 4.68
C SER A 98 7.97 -17.77 3.57
N ARG A 99 8.17 -18.10 2.30
CA ARG A 99 7.72 -17.32 1.15
C ARG A 99 6.34 -17.80 0.71
N LEU A 100 5.42 -16.86 0.52
CA LEU A 100 4.12 -17.12 -0.08
C LEU A 100 4.25 -17.02 -1.60
N LEU A 101 3.89 -18.09 -2.30
CA LEU A 101 3.97 -18.21 -3.75
C LEU A 101 2.59 -18.02 -4.37
N MET A 102 2.55 -17.23 -5.45
CA MET A 102 1.33 -16.94 -6.20
C MET A 102 1.48 -17.50 -7.62
N ARG A 103 0.68 -18.50 -7.98
CA ARG A 103 0.75 -19.12 -9.31
C ARG A 103 0.35 -18.16 -10.44
N GLU A 104 -0.50 -17.19 -10.13
CA GLU A 104 -1.04 -16.21 -11.09
C GLU A 104 -0.06 -15.06 -11.37
N GLN A 105 0.98 -14.90 -10.54
CA GLN A 105 1.96 -13.85 -10.67
C GLN A 105 2.95 -14.18 -11.80
N LYS A 106 2.68 -13.67 -13.01
CA LYS A 106 3.57 -13.83 -14.18
C LYS A 106 4.80 -12.94 -14.12
N ILE A 107 4.72 -11.81 -13.42
CA ILE A 107 5.80 -10.84 -13.27
C ILE A 107 6.17 -10.78 -11.80
N ASP A 108 7.45 -11.05 -11.49
CA ASP A 108 8.00 -10.99 -10.14
C ASP A 108 8.25 -9.52 -9.73
N ASP A 109 7.16 -8.79 -9.50
CA ASP A 109 7.18 -7.39 -9.07
C ASP A 109 7.31 -7.24 -7.56
N PHE A 110 6.85 -8.24 -6.81
CA PHE A 110 6.94 -8.30 -5.36
C PHE A 110 6.94 -9.73 -4.85
N ARG A 111 7.49 -9.93 -3.66
CA ARG A 111 7.53 -11.22 -2.97
C ARG A 111 7.00 -11.05 -1.55
N LEU A 112 6.07 -11.91 -1.15
CA LEU A 112 5.50 -11.90 0.19
C LEU A 112 6.14 -13.02 1.03
N PHE A 113 6.49 -12.69 2.26
CA PHE A 113 7.01 -13.62 3.25
C PHE A 113 6.13 -13.60 4.49
N ASP A 114 5.89 -14.76 5.08
CA ASP A 114 5.25 -14.93 6.37
C ASP A 114 6.35 -15.02 7.45
N GLU A 115 6.45 -14.02 8.31
CA GLU A 115 7.41 -13.99 9.41
C GLU A 115 6.83 -14.60 10.71
N GLY A 116 5.59 -15.08 10.65
CA GLY A 116 4.89 -15.67 11.77
C GLY A 116 4.33 -14.63 12.75
N GLY A 117 3.40 -15.09 13.61
CA GLY A 117 2.78 -14.24 14.63
C GLY A 117 1.90 -13.12 14.04
N GLY A 118 1.41 -13.28 12.81
CA GLY A 118 0.63 -12.26 12.11
C GLY A 118 1.47 -11.14 11.50
N ASN A 119 2.80 -11.32 11.41
CA ASN A 119 3.69 -10.41 10.71
C ASN A 119 4.02 -10.96 9.32
N TYR A 120 3.92 -10.11 8.32
CA TYR A 120 4.23 -10.42 6.94
C TYR A 120 5.20 -9.38 6.40
N ARG A 121 6.07 -9.80 5.49
CA ARG A 121 7.04 -8.93 4.84
C ARG A 121 6.82 -8.96 3.34
N LEU A 122 6.55 -7.81 2.76
CA LEU A 122 6.38 -7.62 1.33
C LEU A 122 7.60 -6.90 0.77
N VAL A 123 8.30 -7.54 -0.17
CA VAL A 123 9.53 -7.01 -0.78
C VAL A 123 9.23 -6.71 -2.24
N HIS A 124 9.32 -5.44 -2.62
CA HIS A 124 9.13 -4.99 -4.00
C HIS A 124 10.43 -5.04 -4.80
N ARG A 125 10.31 -5.18 -6.11
CA ARG A 125 11.42 -5.15 -7.05
C ARG A 125 12.19 -3.83 -7.02
N SER A 126 11.53 -2.74 -6.67
CA SER A 126 12.15 -1.41 -6.48
C SER A 126 13.12 -1.36 -5.30
N GLY A 127 13.13 -2.36 -4.42
CA GLY A 127 13.90 -2.36 -3.17
C GLY A 127 13.11 -1.82 -1.98
N LEU A 128 11.86 -1.39 -2.18
CA LEU A 128 10.93 -1.06 -1.10
C LEU A 128 10.57 -2.33 -0.31
N VAL A 129 10.65 -2.28 1.01
CA VAL A 129 10.24 -3.38 1.89
C VAL A 129 9.16 -2.88 2.84
N GLU A 130 8.01 -3.53 2.82
CA GLU A 130 6.89 -3.23 3.71
C GLU A 130 6.73 -4.35 4.74
N ARG A 131 6.63 -4.01 6.03
CA ARG A 131 6.24 -4.94 7.10
C ARG A 131 4.77 -4.75 7.39
N LEU A 132 3.98 -5.74 7.02
CA LEU A 132 2.55 -5.81 7.24
C LEU A 132 2.28 -6.54 8.56
N VAL A 133 1.34 -6.01 9.34
CA VAL A 133 0.94 -6.61 10.62
C VAL A 133 -0.56 -6.82 10.59
N LYS A 134 -1.00 -8.01 11.00
CA LYS A 134 -2.42 -8.35 11.15
C LYS A 134 -3.06 -7.40 12.16
N GLN A 135 -4.13 -6.74 11.73
CA GLN A 135 -4.84 -5.79 12.58
C GLN A 135 -5.73 -6.51 13.59
N PRO A 136 -5.83 -6.03 14.84
CA PRO A 136 -6.64 -6.70 15.85
C PRO A 136 -8.13 -6.63 15.49
N GLY A 137 -8.82 -7.77 15.50
CA GLY A 137 -10.24 -7.83 15.14
C GLY A 137 -10.54 -7.82 13.64
N SER A 138 -9.52 -7.92 12.78
CA SER A 138 -9.65 -8.09 11.34
C SER A 138 -8.72 -9.19 10.85
N ASP A 139 -9.09 -9.87 9.77
CA ASP A 139 -8.21 -10.80 9.06
C ASP A 139 -7.25 -10.11 8.07
N LEU A 140 -7.30 -8.78 8.04
CA LEU A 140 -6.46 -7.95 7.18
C LEU A 140 -5.15 -7.57 7.86
N ALA A 141 -4.04 -7.83 7.18
CA ALA A 141 -2.72 -7.32 7.51
C ALA A 141 -2.41 -6.06 6.70
N LEU A 142 -1.96 -5.01 7.39
CA LEU A 142 -1.69 -3.68 6.83
C LEU A 142 -0.26 -3.24 7.12
N PRO A 143 0.39 -2.45 6.25
CA PRO A 143 1.78 -2.04 6.37
C PRO A 143 1.97 -1.06 7.53
N GLN A 144 2.68 -1.48 8.57
CA GLN A 144 3.01 -0.61 9.71
C GLN A 144 4.34 0.12 9.52
N GLU A 145 5.27 -0.52 8.82
CA GLU A 145 6.62 -0.01 8.58
C GLU A 145 6.99 -0.20 7.12
N VAL A 146 7.48 0.86 6.49
CA VAL A 146 7.91 0.86 5.09
C VAL A 146 9.34 1.37 5.01
N TYR A 147 10.22 0.52 4.50
CA TYR A 147 11.66 0.75 4.38
C TYR A 147 12.01 1.07 2.93
N GLY A 148 12.70 2.19 2.74
CA GLY A 148 13.33 2.52 1.46
C GLY A 148 14.61 1.73 1.23
N ASP A 149 15.09 1.74 -0.01
CA ASP A 149 16.38 1.15 -0.44
C ASP A 149 17.57 1.65 0.41
N LYS A 150 17.51 2.93 0.83
CA LYS A 150 18.50 3.64 1.64
C LYS A 150 18.35 3.44 3.16
N GLY A 151 17.40 2.62 3.60
CA GLY A 151 17.17 2.34 5.03
C GLY A 151 16.39 3.41 5.79
N HIS A 152 15.78 4.36 5.07
CA HIS A 152 14.83 5.30 5.65
C HIS A 152 13.50 4.61 5.92
N LEU A 153 12.90 4.93 7.08
CA LEU A 153 11.67 4.31 7.56
C LEU A 153 10.50 5.30 7.53
N LEU A 154 9.38 4.85 6.98
CA LEU A 154 8.07 5.45 7.13
C LEU A 154 7.22 4.54 8.03
N LYS A 155 6.68 5.08 9.12
CA LYS A 155 5.75 4.39 10.01
C LYS A 155 4.33 4.84 9.73
N LEU A 156 3.44 3.87 9.60
CA LEU A 156 2.01 4.10 9.43
C LEU A 156 1.29 3.68 10.71
N GLU A 157 0.52 4.60 11.26
CA GLU A 157 -0.31 4.34 12.43
C GLU A 157 -1.78 4.25 12.04
N TYR A 158 -2.40 3.18 12.51
CA TYR A 158 -3.79 2.90 12.21
C TYR A 158 -4.66 3.15 13.43
N GLN A 159 -5.83 3.74 13.19
CA GLN A 159 -6.85 3.88 14.20
C GLN A 159 -8.04 2.99 13.84
N GLN A 160 -8.59 2.35 14.87
CA GLN A 160 -9.82 1.61 14.72
C GLN A 160 -10.99 2.57 14.82
N PHE A 161 -11.88 2.51 13.85
CA PHE A 161 -13.18 3.18 13.91
C PHE A 161 -14.28 2.14 13.85
N ARG A 162 -15.42 2.43 14.48
CA ARG A 162 -16.62 1.60 14.37
C ARG A 162 -17.53 2.23 13.32
N ASP A 163 -17.84 1.46 12.29
CA ASP A 163 -19.00 1.74 11.44
C ASP A 163 -19.99 0.58 11.60
N LYS A 164 -21.23 0.92 11.98
CA LYS A 164 -22.41 0.04 12.06
C LYS A 164 -22.06 -1.41 12.45
N ASP A 165 -21.51 -1.58 13.65
CA ASP A 165 -21.13 -2.86 14.29
C ASP A 165 -19.88 -3.61 13.78
N THR A 166 -19.13 -3.10 12.80
CA THR A 166 -17.82 -3.70 12.44
C THR A 166 -16.66 -2.79 12.84
N ALA A 167 -15.66 -3.35 13.54
CA ALA A 167 -14.39 -2.66 13.77
C ALA A 167 -13.61 -2.60 12.45
N ARG A 168 -13.33 -1.38 12.00
CA ARG A 168 -12.58 -1.10 10.78
C ARG A 168 -11.32 -0.33 11.13
N THR A 169 -10.32 -0.43 10.25
CA THR A 169 -8.99 0.12 10.51
C THR A 169 -8.64 1.11 9.41
N MET A 170 -8.32 2.36 9.77
CA MET A 170 -7.96 3.43 8.85
C MET A 170 -6.54 3.94 9.14
N ALA A 171 -5.78 4.28 8.10
CA ALA A 171 -4.49 4.92 8.28
C ALA A 171 -4.72 6.37 8.73
N SER A 172 -4.11 6.74 9.85
CA SER A 172 -4.36 8.02 10.55
C SER A 172 -3.15 8.95 10.57
N THR A 173 -1.95 8.41 10.77
CA THR A 173 -0.73 9.21 10.91
C THR A 173 0.42 8.54 10.15
N PHE A 174 1.19 9.36 9.44
CA PHE A 174 2.38 8.95 8.69
C PHE A 174 3.58 9.68 9.29
N THR A 175 4.43 8.95 10.01
CA THR A 175 5.60 9.53 10.68
C THR A 175 6.86 8.95 10.05
N SER A 176 7.75 9.83 9.57
CA SER A 176 9.09 9.39 9.21
C SER A 176 10.04 9.57 10.37
N THR A 177 10.84 8.55 10.65
CA THR A 177 11.99 8.70 11.54
C THR A 177 13.25 8.73 10.68
N PRO A 178 14.09 9.77 10.77
CA PRO A 178 15.44 9.69 10.23
C PRO A 178 16.19 8.63 11.04
N THR A 179 16.66 7.57 10.36
CA THR A 179 17.39 6.47 10.99
C THR A 179 18.79 6.95 11.41
N THR A 180 18.91 7.65 12.54
CA THR A 180 20.20 7.97 13.17
C THR A 180 20.66 6.84 14.12
N VAL A 181 19.78 5.90 14.43
CA VAL A 181 20.08 4.76 15.31
C VAL A 181 19.99 3.49 14.49
N ALA A 182 21.06 2.71 14.52
CA ALA A 182 21.17 1.40 13.90
C ALA A 182 20.13 0.42 14.48
N THR A 183 18.90 0.45 13.96
CA THR A 183 18.03 -0.72 13.99
C THR A 183 18.66 -1.77 13.08
N PRO A 184 18.74 -3.04 13.50
CA PRO A 184 19.23 -4.09 12.62
C PRO A 184 18.35 -4.09 11.37
N ARG A 185 18.97 -3.77 10.23
CA ARG A 185 18.37 -3.98 8.91
C ARG A 185 17.83 -5.42 8.92
N PRO A 186 16.53 -5.67 8.66
CA PRO A 186 16.10 -7.04 8.44
C PRO A 186 16.99 -7.61 7.34
N PRO A 187 17.50 -8.84 7.46
CA PRO A 187 18.54 -9.33 6.58
C PRO A 187 18.11 -9.20 5.13
N THR A 188 18.67 -8.22 4.42
CA THR A 188 18.49 -7.99 2.98
C THR A 188 19.16 -9.08 2.13
N THR A 189 19.49 -10.24 2.70
CA THR A 189 19.99 -11.41 1.98
C THR A 189 18.84 -12.12 1.29
N CYS A 190 18.19 -11.44 0.35
CA CYS A 190 17.43 -12.04 -0.73
C CYS A 190 17.74 -11.20 -1.96
N SER A 191 18.96 -11.39 -2.48
CA SER A 191 19.33 -10.89 -3.80
C SER A 191 18.28 -11.38 -4.81
N TRP A 192 17.77 -10.48 -5.63
CA TRP A 192 16.83 -10.80 -6.72
C TRP A 192 17.40 -11.80 -7.73
N THR A 193 18.71 -12.05 -7.69
CA THR A 193 19.42 -13.07 -8.45
C THR A 193 19.32 -14.44 -7.77
N THR A 194 18.37 -15.25 -8.23
CA THR A 194 18.60 -16.69 -8.42
C THR A 194 17.93 -17.13 -9.72
N SER A 195 18.63 -16.92 -10.83
CA SER A 195 18.67 -17.89 -11.92
C SER A 195 20.14 -18.18 -12.11
N CYS A 196 20.58 -19.38 -11.72
CA CYS A 196 21.79 -20.04 -12.20
C CYS A 196 21.88 -21.43 -11.55
N ALA A 197 21.29 -22.41 -12.22
CA ALA A 197 21.74 -23.79 -12.46
C ALA A 197 20.52 -24.64 -12.81
#